data_AF-A0A521ZZ80-F1
#
_entry.id   AF-A0A521ZZ80-F1
#
_cell.length_a   1.000
_cell.length_b   1.000
_cell.length_c   1.000
_cell.angle_alpha   90.00
_cell.angle_beta   90.00
_cell.angle_gamma   90.00
#
_symmetry.space_group_name_H-M   'P 1'
#
loop_
_entity.id
_entity.type
_entity.pdbx_description
1 polymer ?
#
loop_
_entity_poly.entity_id
_entity_poly.type
_entity_poly.pdbx_seq_one_letter_code
_entity_poly.pdbx_strand_id
1 'polypeptide(L)'
;MSRVTVGKWGKNLAIRVPFEIAETSGLSEGEEVEIEAKDGDLLIRRPLAHARTGAQKAAQDLLRGRKGRSLGGLSIRNLINEGRR
;
A
#
# COMPACT_ATOMS: atom_id res chain seq x y z
N MET A 1 -19.17 -0.74 6.43
CA MET A 1 -20.01 -0.29 5.30
C MET A 1 -20.94 0.80 5.82
N SER A 2 -20.94 1.98 5.20
CA SER A 2 -21.77 3.12 5.61
C SER A 2 -22.44 3.75 4.39
N ARG A 3 -23.72 4.15 4.51
CA ARG A 3 -24.42 4.89 3.45
C ARG A 3 -24.29 6.39 3.72
N VAL A 4 -23.89 7.14 2.70
CA VAL A 4 -23.76 8.60 2.76
C VAL A 4 -24.38 9.23 1.52
N THR A 5 -24.91 10.44 1.65
CA THR A 5 -25.45 11.21 0.53
C THR A 5 -24.38 12.14 -0.03
N VAL A 6 -24.24 12.18 -1.36
CA VAL A 6 -23.32 13.08 -2.05
C VAL A 6 -23.75 14.53 -1.81
N GLY A 7 -22.83 15.36 -1.35
CA GLY A 7 -23.03 16.79 -1.15
C GLY A 7 -22.35 17.63 -2.23
N LYS A 8 -22.57 18.94 -2.17
CA LYS A 8 -21.88 19.92 -3.01
C LYS A 8 -20.83 20.66 -2.19
N TRP A 9 -19.63 20.82 -2.75
CA TRP A 9 -18.57 21.66 -2.20
C TRP A 9 -18.03 22.59 -3.29
N GLY A 10 -18.39 23.87 -3.20
CA GLY A 10 -18.07 24.84 -4.25
C GLY A 10 -18.71 24.44 -5.59
N LYS A 11 -17.87 24.26 -6.62
CA LYS A 11 -18.30 23.82 -7.96
C LYS A 11 -18.38 22.30 -8.13
N ASN A 12 -17.90 21.53 -7.15
CA ASN A 12 -17.72 20.08 -7.26
C ASN A 12 -18.67 19.32 -6.33
N LEU A 13 -18.76 18.01 -6.56
CA LEU A 13 -19.41 17.08 -5.64
C LEU A 13 -18.41 16.55 -4.60
N ALA A 14 -18.92 16.25 -3.41
CA ALA A 14 -18.12 15.72 -2.32
C ALA A 14 -18.86 14.60 -1.61
N ILE A 15 -18.13 13.55 -1.24
CA ILE A 15 -18.60 12.46 -0.39
C ILE A 15 -17.94 12.62 0.97
N ARG A 16 -18.73 12.74 2.03
CA ARG A 16 -18.20 12.73 3.40
C ARG A 16 -17.82 11.30 3.76
N VAL A 17 -16.57 11.10 4.15
CA VAL A 17 -16.08 9.82 4.64
C VAL A 17 -16.37 9.77 6.14
N PRO A 18 -17.19 8.82 6.64
CA PRO A 18 -17.41 8.67 8.07
C PRO A 18 -16.10 8.34 8.80
N PHE A 19 -15.97 8.82 10.03
CA PHE A 19 -14.74 8.71 10.82
C PHE A 19 -14.19 7.27 10.89
N GLU A 20 -15.05 6.30 11.20
CA GLU A 20 -14.66 4.88 11.29
C GLU A 20 -14.07 4.33 9.98
N ILE A 21 -14.58 4.81 8.84
CA ILE A 21 -14.11 4.39 7.50
C ILE A 21 -12.78 5.08 7.18
N ALA A 22 -12.62 6.35 7.54
CA ALA A 22 -11.35 7.06 7.41
C ALA A 22 -10.26 6.39 8.27
N GLU A 23 -10.56 6.05 9.52
CA GLU A 23 -9.65 5.36 10.44
C GLU A 23 -9.24 3.99 9.91
N THR A 24 -10.22 3.15 9.53
CA THR A 24 -9.95 1.79 9.02
C THR A 24 -9.17 1.80 7.69
N SER A 25 -9.37 2.82 6.84
CA SER A 25 -8.62 2.98 5.58
C SER A 25 -7.29 3.73 5.75
N GLY A 26 -7.05 4.31 6.93
CA GLY A 26 -5.94 5.21 7.23
C GLY A 26 -5.98 6.53 6.47
N LEU A 27 -7.09 6.89 5.85
CA LEU A 27 -7.23 8.13 5.07
C LEU A 27 -7.11 9.33 6.00
N SER A 28 -6.16 10.22 5.71
CA SER A 28 -5.88 11.38 6.54
C SER A 28 -6.29 12.69 5.85
N GLU A 29 -6.60 13.71 6.64
CA GLU A 29 -6.85 15.05 6.11
C GLU A 29 -5.61 15.60 5.38
N GLY A 30 -5.83 16.23 4.23
CA GLY A 30 -4.78 16.82 3.41
C GLY A 30 -3.95 15.83 2.59
N GLU A 31 -4.25 14.53 2.67
CA GLU A 31 -3.59 13.51 1.85
C GLU A 31 -4.03 13.59 0.38
N GLU A 32 -3.07 13.45 -0.55
CA GLU A 32 -3.35 13.41 -1.98
C GLU A 32 -3.81 12.01 -2.41
N VAL A 33 -4.87 11.96 -3.22
CA VAL A 33 -5.45 10.72 -3.75
C VAL A 33 -5.78 10.85 -5.23
N GLU A 34 -5.75 9.73 -5.93
CA GLU A 34 -6.20 9.58 -7.30
C GLU A 34 -7.65 9.08 -7.30
N ILE A 35 -8.49 9.67 -8.14
CA ILE A 35 -9.89 9.27 -8.31
C ILE A 35 -10.11 8.87 -9.77
N GLU A 36 -10.59 7.65 -9.99
CA GLU A 36 -10.94 7.13 -11.32
C GLU A 36 -12.38 6.61 -11.35
N ALA A 37 -13.06 6.76 -12.48
CA ALA A 37 -14.33 6.09 -12.74
C ALA A 37 -14.05 4.75 -13.42
N LYS A 38 -14.57 3.66 -12.87
CA LYS A 38 -14.40 2.31 -13.40
C LYS A 38 -15.69 1.53 -13.25
N ASP A 39 -16.21 0.99 -14.34
CA ASP A 39 -17.41 0.13 -14.36
C ASP A 39 -18.66 0.79 -13.73
N GLY A 40 -18.74 2.13 -13.76
CA GLY A 40 -19.82 2.90 -13.13
C GLY A 40 -19.57 3.25 -11.66
N ASP A 41 -18.50 2.72 -11.07
CA ASP A 41 -18.07 3.02 -9.71
C ASP A 41 -16.97 4.10 -9.66
N LEU A 42 -16.87 4.77 -8.52
CA LEU A 42 -15.75 5.65 -8.20
C LEU A 42 -14.72 4.88 -7.39
N LEU A 43 -13.51 4.82 -7.91
CA LEU A 43 -12.37 4.21 -7.24
C LEU A 43 -11.43 5.30 -6.75
N ILE A 44 -11.09 5.26 -5.47
CA ILE A 44 -10.17 6.20 -4.83
C ILE A 44 -8.93 5.42 -4.40
N ARG A 45 -7.75 5.85 -4.85
CA ARG A 45 -6.48 5.17 -4.59
C ARG A 45 -5.42 6.17 -4.16
N ARG A 46 -4.49 5.72 -3.31
CA ARG A 46 -3.28 6.48 -3.01
C ARG A 46 -2.30 6.39 -4.18
N PRO A 47 -1.62 7.48 -4.55
CA PRO A 47 -0.62 7.44 -5.61
C PRO A 47 0.48 6.42 -5.27
N LEU A 48 0.81 5.57 -6.24
CA LEU A 48 1.80 4.47 -6.11
C LEU A 48 3.19 4.95 -5.68
N ALA A 49 3.47 6.25 -5.76
CA ALA A 49 4.70 6.86 -5.25
C ALA A 49 4.95 6.49 -3.79
N HIS A 50 3.92 6.47 -2.94
CA HIS A 50 4.09 6.10 -1.52
C HIS A 50 4.31 4.60 -1.30
N ALA A 51 3.71 3.73 -2.12
CA ALA A 51 3.95 2.29 -2.09
C ALA A 51 5.37 1.93 -2.55
N ARG A 52 5.90 2.65 -3.56
CA ARG A 52 7.30 2.52 -4.00
C ARG A 52 8.27 2.94 -2.91
N THR A 53 8.02 4.06 -2.22
CA THR A 53 8.87 4.52 -1.11
C THR A 53 8.89 3.52 0.04
N GLY A 54 7.74 2.93 0.41
CA GLY A 54 7.67 1.88 1.42
C GLY A 54 8.43 0.61 1.03
N ALA A 55 8.23 0.12 -0.20
CA ALA A 55 8.94 -1.04 -0.73
C ALA A 55 10.46 -0.80 -0.85
N GLN A 56 10.87 0.40 -1.29
CA GLN A 56 12.28 0.79 -1.35
C GLN A 56 12.90 0.88 0.04
N LYS A 57 12.20 1.46 1.02
CA LYS A 57 12.66 1.51 2.41
C LYS A 57 12.82 0.11 3.01
N ALA A 58 11.82 -0.76 2.84
CA ALA A 58 11.89 -2.15 3.27
C ALA A 58 13.04 -2.91 2.59
N ALA A 59 13.23 -2.71 1.28
CA ALA A 59 14.37 -3.28 0.55
C ALA A 59 15.71 -2.74 1.06
N GLN A 60 15.81 -1.45 1.35
CA GLN A 60 17.00 -0.84 1.94
C GLN A 60 17.30 -1.38 3.34
N ASP A 61 16.28 -1.59 4.18
CA ASP A 61 16.44 -2.15 5.52
C ASP A 61 16.92 -3.60 5.45
N LEU A 62 16.38 -4.40 4.53
CA LEU A 62 16.86 -5.76 4.25
C LEU A 62 18.32 -5.78 3.75
N LEU A 63 18.68 -4.86 2.85
CA LEU A 63 20.05 -4.73 2.34
C LEU A 63 21.01 -4.25 3.43
N ARG A 64 20.59 -3.33 4.30
CA ARG A 64 21.38 -2.82 5.44
C ARG A 64 21.63 -3.92 6.47
N GLY A 65 20.62 -4.76 6.73
CA GLY A 65 20.73 -5.94 7.60
C GLY A 65 21.46 -7.14 6.99
N ARG A 66 21.96 -7.04 5.74
CA ARG A 66 22.57 -8.17 5.02
C ARG A 66 23.96 -8.57 5.54
N LYS A 67 24.72 -7.67 6.16
CA LYS A 67 26.07 -8.00 6.68
C LYS A 67 25.94 -9.09 7.76
N GLY A 68 26.41 -10.31 7.44
CA GLY A 68 26.43 -11.46 8.33
C GLY A 68 25.34 -12.53 8.10
N ARG A 69 24.34 -12.27 7.23
CA ARG A 69 23.32 -13.27 6.85
C ARG A 69 23.60 -13.93 5.50
N SER A 70 24.86 -14.26 5.25
CA SER A 70 25.25 -15.08 4.10
C SER A 70 25.30 -16.53 4.57
N LEU A 71 24.69 -17.45 3.82
CA LEU A 71 24.79 -18.90 4.06
C LEU A 71 26.18 -19.46 3.68
N GLY A 72 27.24 -18.66 3.80
CA GLY A 72 28.63 -19.11 3.72
C GLY A 72 28.99 -19.90 2.46
N GLY A 73 28.48 -19.52 1.29
CA GLY A 73 28.79 -20.19 0.03
C GLY A 73 27.90 -21.39 -0.32
N LEU A 74 26.88 -21.68 0.49
CA LEU A 74 25.85 -22.65 0.12
C LEU A 74 25.04 -22.14 -1.08
N SER A 75 25.03 -22.91 -2.16
CA SER A 75 24.19 -22.62 -3.31
C SER A 75 22.73 -22.96 -2.98
N ILE A 76 21.80 -22.24 -3.59
CA ILE A 76 20.35 -22.53 -3.48
C ILE A 76 20.05 -24.00 -3.84
N ARG A 77 20.79 -24.58 -4.79
CA ARG A 77 20.65 -26.00 -5.17
C ARG A 77 21.00 -26.96 -4.04
N ASN A 78 22.00 -26.64 -3.22
CA ASN A 78 22.39 -27.51 -2.10
C ASN A 78 21.30 -27.56 -1.04
N LEU A 79 20.70 -26.41 -0.72
CA LEU A 79 19.60 -26.30 0.25
C LEU A 79 18.34 -27.06 -0.19
N ILE A 80 18.00 -26.97 -1.48
CA ILE A 80 16.83 -27.68 -2.04
C ILE A 80 17.03 -29.20 -1.99
N ASN A 81 18.25 -29.67 -2.24
CA ASN A 81 18.58 -31.09 -2.20
C ASN A 81 18.61 -31.63 -0.75
N GLU A 82 19.05 -30.83 0.21
CA GLU A 82 19.07 -31.18 1.63
C GLU A 82 17.66 -31.31 2.22
N GLY A 83 16.75 -30.36 1.92
CA GLY A 83 15.36 -30.43 2.39
C GLY A 83 14.47 -31.48 1.71
N ARG A 84 14.97 -32.17 0.68
CA ARG A 84 14.30 -33.29 0.00
C ARG A 84 14.71 -34.68 0.54
N ARG A 85 15.69 -34.74 1.44
CA ARG A 85 16.03 -35.97 2.18
C ARG A 85 15.24 -36.05 3.48
#